data_AF-A0A537EEZ9-F1
#
_entry.id   AF-A0A537EEZ9-F1
#
_cell.length_a   1.000
_cell.length_b   1.000
_cell.length_c   1.000
_cell.angle_alpha   90.00
_cell.angle_beta   90.00
_cell.angle_gamma   90.00
#
_symmetry.space_group_name_H-M   'P 1'
#
loop_
_entity.id
_entity.type
_entity.pdbx_description
1 polymer ?
#
loop_
_entity_poly.entity_id
_entity_poly.type
_entity_poly.pdbx_seq_one_letter_code
_entity_poly.pdbx_strand_id
1 'polypeptide(L)'
;MSTQREDDASQYLQEACYYLLKKGLTIEQVSKALDVSEQEAKRLRQQFESRLASGDSVENEVDRNLWEDVYNDSVGNEKITFVRDKGFYHCRRDDLDKMESSALMAIFETSKKFLDFDMYRRYLDSKPPAGYDPMAMQRQVKRAVDLIEQILKQRWETEKSKGK
;
A
#
# COMPACT_ATOMS: atom_id res chain seq x y z
N MET A 1 -22.96 13.32 20.87
CA MET A 1 -22.23 12.20 20.23
C MET A 1 -22.07 12.37 18.73
N SER A 2 -22.95 13.09 18.02
CA SER A 2 -22.82 13.34 16.58
C SER A 2 -21.76 14.41 16.24
N THR A 3 -21.69 15.49 17.03
CA THR A 3 -20.75 16.61 16.86
C THR A 3 -19.28 16.20 16.99
N GLN A 4 -18.95 15.33 17.95
CA GLN A 4 -17.59 14.82 18.13
C GLN A 4 -17.07 14.02 16.92
N ARG A 5 -17.95 13.26 16.23
CA ARG A 5 -17.54 12.48 15.04
C ARG A 5 -17.33 13.36 13.82
N GLU A 6 -18.12 14.43 13.69
CA GLU A 6 -17.95 15.41 12.61
C GLU A 6 -16.65 16.21 12.80
N ASP A 7 -16.32 16.54 14.06
CA ASP A 7 -15.04 17.16 14.40
C ASP A 7 -13.86 16.23 14.08
N ASP A 8 -13.92 14.95 14.48
CA ASP A 8 -12.85 13.98 14.22
C ASP A 8 -12.67 13.71 12.71
N ALA A 9 -13.76 13.55 11.95
CA ALA A 9 -13.70 13.36 10.50
C ALA A 9 -13.07 14.57 9.79
N SER A 10 -13.35 15.79 10.27
CA SER A 10 -12.72 17.00 9.75
C SER A 10 -11.22 17.02 10.04
N GLN A 11 -10.78 16.56 11.22
CA GLN A 11 -9.36 16.52 11.56
C GLN A 11 -8.56 15.56 10.66
N TYR A 12 -9.09 14.36 10.39
CA TYR A 12 -8.43 13.42 9.48
C TYR A 12 -8.32 13.97 8.05
N LEU A 13 -9.34 14.69 7.55
CA LEU A 13 -9.28 15.33 6.24
C LEU A 13 -8.25 16.47 6.19
N GLN A 14 -8.10 17.22 7.29
CA GLN A 14 -7.06 18.25 7.44
C GLN A 14 -5.66 17.64 7.36
N GLU A 15 -5.42 16.56 8.12
CA GLU A 15 -4.16 15.80 8.11
C GLU A 15 -3.85 15.22 6.73
N ALA A 16 -4.82 14.53 6.12
CA ALA A 16 -4.68 13.95 4.80
C ALA A 16 -4.30 14.99 3.76
N CYS A 17 -5.02 16.12 3.71
CA CYS A 17 -4.72 17.22 2.79
C CYS A 17 -3.30 17.76 3.02
N TYR A 18 -2.88 17.92 4.28
CA TYR A 18 -1.54 18.42 4.60
C TYR A 18 -0.44 17.47 4.12
N TYR A 19 -0.46 16.21 4.57
CA TYR A 19 0.62 15.26 4.29
C TYR A 19 0.71 14.91 2.80
N LEU A 20 -0.43 14.71 2.13
CA LEU A 20 -0.45 14.37 0.71
C LEU A 20 0.07 15.52 -0.17
N LEU A 21 -0.29 16.77 0.13
CA LEU A 21 0.28 17.92 -0.57
C LEU A 21 1.77 18.09 -0.27
N LYS A 22 2.19 17.86 0.98
CA LYS A 22 3.61 17.94 1.38
C LYS A 22 4.48 16.89 0.69
N LYS A 23 3.93 15.71 0.39
CA LYS A 23 4.55 14.67 -0.44
C LYS A 23 4.77 15.09 -1.90
N GLY A 24 4.09 16.15 -2.35
CA GLY A 24 4.21 16.68 -3.71
C GLY A 24 3.08 16.28 -4.64
N LEU A 25 1.96 15.73 -4.13
CA LEU A 25 0.76 15.57 -4.93
C LEU A 25 0.18 16.95 -5.29
N THR A 26 -0.43 17.05 -6.46
CA THR A 26 -1.15 18.26 -6.85
C THR A 26 -2.46 18.39 -6.08
N ILE A 27 -2.98 19.61 -5.99
CA ILE A 27 -4.28 19.85 -5.34
C ILE A 27 -5.41 19.07 -6.00
N GLU A 28 -5.35 18.88 -7.32
CA GLU A 28 -6.29 18.08 -8.09
C GLU A 28 -6.22 16.58 -7.72
N GLN A 29 -5.02 16.04 -7.52
CA GLN A 29 -4.86 14.65 -7.10
C GLN A 29 -5.42 14.42 -5.70
N VAL A 30 -5.17 15.36 -4.78
CA VAL A 30 -5.65 15.27 -3.39
C VAL A 30 -7.16 15.47 -3.32
N SER A 31 -7.71 16.45 -4.03
CA SER A 31 -9.15 16.73 -4.05
C SER A 31 -9.94 15.53 -4.58
N LYS A 32 -9.46 14.93 -5.67
CA LYS A 32 -10.05 13.72 -6.25
C LYS A 32 -9.93 12.51 -5.32
N ALA A 33 -8.79 12.31 -4.66
CA ALA A 33 -8.57 11.16 -3.79
C ALA A 33 -9.43 11.20 -2.52
N LEU A 34 -9.71 12.39 -2.01
CA LEU A 34 -10.47 12.60 -0.77
C LEU A 34 -11.95 12.97 -1.01
N ASP A 35 -12.38 13.04 -2.27
CA ASP A 35 -13.73 13.45 -2.68
C ASP A 35 -14.16 14.82 -2.09
N VAL A 36 -13.27 15.81 -2.20
CA VAL A 36 -13.51 17.19 -1.77
C VAL A 36 -13.21 18.17 -2.91
N SER A 37 -13.73 19.40 -2.81
CA SER A 37 -13.34 20.44 -3.78
C SER A 37 -11.89 20.89 -3.58
N GLU A 38 -11.24 21.41 -4.62
CA GLU A 38 -9.87 21.95 -4.49
C GLU A 38 -9.78 23.12 -3.50
N GLN A 39 -10.82 23.96 -3.44
CA GLN A 39 -10.89 25.07 -2.48
C GLN A 39 -10.97 24.52 -1.05
N GLU A 40 -11.74 23.46 -0.86
CA GLU A 40 -11.87 22.79 0.43
C GLU A 40 -10.55 22.11 0.84
N ALA A 41 -9.88 21.40 -0.06
CA ALA A 41 -8.58 20.79 0.22
C ALA A 41 -7.51 21.84 0.62
N LYS A 42 -7.50 23.02 -0.02
CA LYS A 42 -6.63 24.15 0.38
C LYS A 42 -6.97 24.65 1.78
N ARG A 43 -8.26 24.82 2.08
CA ARG A 43 -8.75 25.28 3.39
C ARG A 43 -8.36 24.29 4.49
N LEU A 44 -8.60 22.99 4.28
CA LEU A 44 -8.29 21.91 5.21
C LEU A 44 -6.78 21.83 5.51
N ARG A 45 -5.93 21.95 4.48
CA ARG A 45 -4.48 22.06 4.68
C ARG A 45 -4.11 23.24 5.58
N GLN A 46 -4.64 24.43 5.31
CA GLN A 46 -4.33 25.64 6.10
C GLN A 46 -4.78 25.51 7.56
N GLN A 47 -5.90 24.84 7.81
CA GLN A 47 -6.36 24.54 9.16
C GLN A 47 -5.37 23.65 9.90
N PHE A 48 -4.85 22.60 9.26
CA PHE A 48 -3.82 21.77 9.87
C PHE A 48 -2.53 22.54 10.14
N GLU A 49 -2.06 23.35 9.19
CA GLU A 49 -0.88 24.21 9.37
C GLU A 49 -1.04 25.18 10.55
N SER A 50 -2.24 25.71 10.75
CA SER A 50 -2.55 26.58 11.90
C SER A 50 -2.46 25.82 13.23
N ARG A 51 -2.94 24.58 13.28
CA ARG A 51 -2.84 23.70 14.46
C ARG A 51 -1.39 23.30 14.77
N LEU A 52 -0.58 23.10 13.74
CA LEU A 52 0.86 22.89 13.92
C LEU A 52 1.53 24.13 14.51
N ALA A 53 1.15 25.33 14.05
CA ALA A 53 1.71 26.59 14.55
C ALA A 53 1.28 26.93 15.98
N SER A 54 0.06 26.56 16.39
CA SER A 54 -0.43 26.74 17.77
C SER A 54 0.11 25.69 18.75
N GLY A 55 0.66 24.57 18.24
CA GLY A 55 1.10 23.44 19.05
C GLY A 55 -0.02 22.46 19.41
N ASP A 56 -1.23 22.63 18.86
CA ASP A 56 -2.37 21.73 19.06
C ASP A 56 -2.21 20.40 18.30
N SER A 57 -1.29 20.36 17.34
CA SER A 57 -0.92 19.18 16.58
C SER A 57 0.60 19.11 16.39
N VAL A 58 1.12 17.90 16.20
CA VAL A 58 2.54 17.66 15.97
C VAL A 58 2.69 16.80 14.73
N GLU A 59 3.58 17.24 13.83
CA GLU A 59 3.94 16.43 12.67
C GLU A 59 4.71 15.18 13.12
N ASN A 60 4.29 14.01 12.65
CA ASN A 60 4.97 12.76 12.96
C ASN A 60 5.00 11.82 11.76
N GLU A 61 5.94 10.88 11.80
CA GLU A 61 6.16 9.94 10.70
C GLU A 61 5.05 8.90 10.57
N VAL A 62 4.31 8.61 11.65
CA VAL A 62 3.25 7.61 11.64
C VAL A 62 2.09 8.09 10.77
N ASP A 63 1.61 9.31 10.99
CA ASP A 63 0.51 9.89 10.22
C ASP A 63 0.93 10.16 8.78
N ARG A 64 2.17 10.63 8.56
CA ARG A 64 2.73 10.76 7.22
C ARG A 64 2.66 9.42 6.47
N ASN A 65 3.23 8.36 7.06
CA ASN A 65 3.25 7.04 6.43
C ASN A 65 1.83 6.48 6.22
N LEU A 66 0.92 6.69 7.17
CA LEU A 66 -0.49 6.29 7.04
C LEU A 66 -1.15 6.92 5.81
N TRP A 67 -1.10 8.24 5.68
CA TRP A 67 -1.76 8.93 4.56
C TRP A 67 -1.10 8.59 3.23
N GLU A 68 0.22 8.41 3.23
CA GLU A 68 0.93 7.91 2.07
C GLU A 68 0.49 6.50 1.66
N ASP A 69 0.32 5.59 2.62
CA ASP A 69 -0.15 4.23 2.38
C ASP A 69 -1.57 4.24 1.82
N VAL A 70 -2.47 5.01 2.44
CA VAL A 70 -3.87 5.16 2.00
C VAL A 70 -3.94 5.68 0.57
N TYR A 71 -3.16 6.71 0.22
CA TYR A 71 -3.14 7.22 -1.14
C TYR A 71 -2.57 6.21 -2.14
N ASN A 72 -1.45 5.58 -1.81
CA ASN A 72 -0.83 4.58 -2.69
C ASN A 72 -1.81 3.43 -2.98
N ASP A 73 -2.51 2.93 -1.96
CA ASP A 73 -3.48 1.86 -2.12
C ASP A 73 -4.69 2.31 -2.96
N SER A 74 -5.15 3.56 -2.81
CA SER A 74 -6.30 4.10 -3.57
C SER A 74 -6.01 4.26 -5.07
N VAL A 75 -4.75 4.49 -5.44
CA VAL A 75 -4.32 4.54 -6.85
C VAL A 75 -3.83 3.18 -7.38
N GLY A 76 -3.98 2.12 -6.59
CA GLY A 76 -3.58 0.76 -6.98
C GLY A 76 -2.07 0.48 -6.87
N ASN A 77 -1.28 1.42 -6.35
CA ASN A 77 0.15 1.25 -6.05
C ASN A 77 0.36 0.58 -4.68
N GLU A 78 -0.30 -0.55 -4.52
CA GLU A 78 -0.43 -1.22 -3.24
C GLU A 78 0.88 -1.84 -2.73
N LYS A 79 0.93 -2.09 -1.42
CA LYS A 79 2.04 -2.83 -0.80
C LYS A 79 1.93 -4.32 -1.14
N ILE A 80 2.96 -4.85 -1.80
CA ILE A 80 3.07 -6.26 -2.18
C ILE A 80 4.04 -6.97 -1.26
N THR A 81 3.65 -8.14 -0.76
CA THR A 81 4.49 -8.99 0.11
C THR A 81 4.91 -10.25 -0.63
N PHE A 82 6.20 -10.52 -0.69
CA PHE A 82 6.76 -11.69 -1.37
C PHE A 82 7.92 -12.30 -0.57
N VAL A 83 8.39 -13.47 -1.00
CA VAL A 83 9.47 -14.20 -0.35
C VAL A 83 10.75 -14.09 -1.16
N ARG A 84 11.87 -13.88 -0.47
CA ARG A 84 13.22 -14.11 -0.99
C ARG A 84 14.00 -15.00 -0.02
N ASP A 85 15.24 -15.32 -0.36
CA ASP A 85 16.09 -16.29 0.38
C ASP A 85 16.22 -16.01 1.88
N LYS A 86 16.11 -14.74 2.31
CA LYS A 86 16.26 -14.31 3.71
C LYS A 86 14.94 -13.95 4.41
N GLY A 87 13.79 -14.29 3.83
CA GLY A 87 12.49 -14.11 4.47
C GLY A 87 11.49 -13.30 3.63
N PHE A 88 10.59 -12.60 4.31
CA PHE A 88 9.54 -11.79 3.69
C PHE A 88 10.02 -10.38 3.41
N TYR A 89 9.63 -9.87 2.24
CA TYR A 89 9.96 -8.54 1.77
C TYR A 89 8.69 -7.84 1.31
N HIS A 90 8.74 -6.51 1.34
CA HIS A 90 7.65 -5.66 0.88
C HIS A 90 8.18 -4.60 -0.08
N CYS A 91 7.44 -4.34 -1.15
CA CYS A 91 7.64 -3.16 -1.97
C CYS A 91 6.29 -2.66 -2.49
N ARG A 92 6.29 -1.54 -3.21
CA ARG A 92 5.10 -1.08 -3.92
C ARG A 92 4.91 -1.84 -5.23
N ARG A 93 3.69 -1.88 -5.74
CA ARG A 93 3.39 -2.46 -7.06
C ARG A 93 4.27 -1.83 -8.15
N ASP A 94 4.38 -0.51 -8.17
CA ASP A 94 5.20 0.21 -9.15
C ASP A 94 6.69 -0.15 -9.06
N ASP A 95 7.17 -0.56 -7.87
CA ASP A 95 8.54 -1.02 -7.73
C ASP A 95 8.72 -2.37 -8.44
N LEU A 96 7.75 -3.29 -8.34
CA LEU A 96 7.77 -4.55 -9.09
C LEU A 96 7.73 -4.29 -10.61
N ASP A 97 6.89 -3.36 -11.05
CA ASP A 97 6.77 -3.01 -12.47
C ASP A 97 8.09 -2.49 -13.06
N LYS A 98 8.95 -1.88 -12.23
CA LYS A 98 10.29 -1.37 -12.60
C LYS A 98 11.41 -2.39 -12.43
N MET A 99 11.19 -3.52 -11.75
CA MET A 99 12.24 -4.53 -11.55
C MET A 99 12.58 -5.24 -12.86
N GLU A 100 13.85 -5.62 -13.01
CA GLU A 100 14.31 -6.46 -14.12
C GLU A 100 13.61 -7.83 -14.14
N SER A 101 13.34 -8.35 -15.34
CA SER A 101 12.62 -9.63 -15.49
C SER A 101 13.31 -10.81 -14.80
N SER A 102 14.65 -10.80 -14.73
CA SER A 102 15.43 -11.81 -14.00
C SER A 102 15.21 -11.75 -12.49
N ALA A 103 15.15 -10.55 -11.91
CA ALA A 103 14.83 -10.36 -10.50
C ALA A 103 13.39 -10.77 -10.19
N LEU A 104 12.45 -10.41 -11.06
CA LEU A 104 11.05 -10.84 -10.94
C LEU A 104 10.91 -12.37 -10.98
N MET A 105 11.62 -13.04 -11.89
CA MET A 105 11.62 -14.50 -11.97
C MET A 105 12.17 -15.15 -10.69
N ALA A 106 13.27 -14.62 -10.14
CA ALA A 106 13.82 -15.13 -8.88
C ALA A 106 12.83 -15.00 -7.72
N ILE A 107 12.12 -13.86 -7.62
CA ILE A 107 11.07 -13.67 -6.61
C ILE A 107 9.91 -14.63 -6.84
N PHE A 108 9.48 -14.80 -8.09
CA PHE A 108 8.40 -15.70 -8.46
C PHE A 108 8.70 -17.15 -8.05
N GLU A 109 9.88 -17.67 -8.38
CA GLU A 109 10.29 -19.04 -8.03
C GLU A 109 10.35 -19.26 -6.52
N THR A 110 11.00 -18.35 -5.79
CA THR A 110 11.11 -18.46 -4.33
C THR A 110 9.75 -18.33 -3.65
N SER A 111 8.88 -17.45 -4.15
CA SER A 111 7.52 -17.29 -3.64
C SER A 111 6.63 -18.50 -3.95
N LYS A 112 6.76 -19.11 -5.14
CA LYS A 112 6.07 -20.38 -5.47
C LYS A 112 6.47 -21.50 -4.52
N LYS A 113 7.78 -21.69 -4.30
CA LYS A 113 8.29 -22.69 -3.32
C LYS A 113 7.72 -22.48 -1.92
N PHE A 114 7.55 -21.23 -1.49
CA PHE A 114 6.90 -20.93 -0.22
C PHE A 114 5.42 -21.35 -0.18
N LEU A 115 4.69 -21.19 -1.28
CA LEU A 115 3.27 -21.55 -1.36
C LEU A 115 3.04 -23.08 -1.33
N ASP A 116 4.05 -23.87 -1.69
CA ASP A 116 3.99 -25.33 -1.59
C ASP A 116 4.11 -25.84 -0.13
N PHE A 117 4.49 -24.99 0.82
CA PHE A 117 4.55 -25.37 2.23
C PHE A 117 3.15 -25.46 2.84
N ASP A 118 2.85 -26.57 3.51
CA ASP A 118 1.64 -26.69 4.32
C ASP A 118 1.81 -25.94 5.66
N MET A 119 1.18 -24.76 5.77
CA MET A 119 1.20 -23.95 7.00
C MET A 119 0.39 -24.57 8.14
N TYR A 120 -0.58 -25.44 7.83
CA TYR A 120 -1.38 -26.13 8.84
C TYR A 120 -0.63 -27.32 9.46
N ARG A 121 0.51 -27.72 8.90
CA ARG A 121 1.34 -28.80 9.45
C ARG A 121 1.70 -28.59 10.93
N ARG A 122 1.84 -27.34 11.37
CA ARG A 122 2.14 -26.99 12.79
C ARG A 122 0.91 -27.04 13.70
N TYR A 123 -0.28 -27.16 13.12
CA TYR A 123 -1.58 -27.16 13.78
C TYR A 123 -2.32 -28.50 13.57
N LEU A 124 -1.60 -29.57 13.22
CA LEU A 124 -2.20 -30.91 13.07
C LEU A 124 -2.70 -31.44 14.42
N ASP A 125 -1.90 -31.25 15.47
CA ASP A 125 -2.21 -31.72 16.83
C ASP A 125 -2.74 -30.62 17.74
N SER A 126 -2.90 -29.39 17.24
CA SER A 126 -3.37 -28.24 18.03
C SER A 126 -4.12 -27.23 17.18
N LYS A 127 -5.15 -26.58 17.74
CA LYS A 127 -5.83 -25.49 17.04
C LYS A 127 -4.96 -24.23 17.02
N PRO A 128 -4.98 -23.44 15.94
CA PRO A 128 -4.34 -22.13 15.94
C PRO A 128 -4.94 -21.22 17.03
N PRO A 129 -4.17 -20.25 17.55
CA PRO A 129 -4.68 -19.25 18.48
C PRO A 129 -5.95 -18.56 17.94
N ALA A 130 -6.87 -18.20 18.83
CA ALA A 130 -8.08 -17.49 18.44
C ALA A 130 -7.73 -16.19 17.69
N GLY A 131 -8.35 -15.99 16.52
CA GLY A 131 -8.09 -14.83 15.66
C GLY A 131 -6.81 -14.93 14.82
N TYR A 132 -5.98 -15.96 14.98
CA TYR A 132 -4.84 -16.20 14.12
C TYR A 132 -5.26 -16.95 12.85
N ASP A 133 -4.90 -16.39 11.69
CA ASP A 133 -5.09 -17.04 10.39
C ASP A 133 -3.74 -17.53 9.83
N PRO A 134 -3.47 -18.85 9.86
CA PRO A 134 -2.25 -19.44 9.30
C PRO A 134 -2.04 -19.16 7.80
N MET A 135 -3.11 -18.81 7.08
CA MET A 135 -3.11 -18.55 5.63
C MET A 135 -2.94 -17.10 5.25
N ALA A 136 -2.96 -16.16 6.21
CA ALA A 136 -2.84 -14.74 5.92
C ALA A 136 -1.62 -14.43 5.06
N MET A 137 -0.45 -14.95 5.45
CA MET A 137 0.79 -14.76 4.70
C MET A 137 0.80 -15.46 3.35
N GLN A 138 0.25 -16.68 3.26
CA GLN A 138 0.16 -17.37 1.97
C GLN A 138 -0.72 -16.63 0.96
N ARG A 139 -1.84 -16.03 1.39
CA ARG A 139 -2.67 -15.23 0.50
C ARG A 139 -1.94 -13.98 -0.01
N GLN A 140 -1.18 -13.32 0.87
CA GLN A 140 -0.35 -12.17 0.49
C GLN A 140 0.73 -12.56 -0.53
N VAL A 141 1.45 -13.68 -0.28
CA VAL A 141 2.48 -14.17 -1.21
C VAL A 141 1.89 -14.66 -2.53
N LYS A 142 0.72 -15.32 -2.50
CA LYS A 142 0.01 -15.73 -3.71
C LYS A 142 -0.33 -14.54 -4.60
N ARG A 143 -0.81 -13.45 -3.99
CA ARG A 143 -1.08 -12.20 -4.72
C ARG A 143 0.15 -11.67 -5.44
N ALA A 144 1.31 -11.68 -4.77
CA ALA A 144 2.57 -11.26 -5.39
C ALA A 144 2.95 -12.16 -6.57
N VAL A 145 2.79 -13.48 -6.43
CA VAL A 145 3.05 -14.46 -7.50
C VAL A 145 2.16 -14.19 -8.72
N ASP A 146 0.85 -14.01 -8.51
CA ASP A 146 -0.10 -13.75 -9.59
C ASP A 146 0.24 -12.43 -10.31
N LEU A 147 0.63 -11.39 -9.56
CA LEU A 147 1.04 -10.09 -10.11
C LEU A 147 2.33 -10.19 -10.93
N ILE A 148 3.36 -10.85 -10.40
CA ILE A 148 4.64 -11.02 -11.10
C ILE A 148 4.43 -11.80 -12.40
N GLU A 149 3.59 -12.84 -12.38
CA GLU A 149 3.22 -13.59 -13.57
C GLU A 149 2.58 -12.70 -14.64
N GLN A 150 1.68 -11.80 -14.26
CA GLN A 150 1.05 -10.84 -15.17
C GLN A 150 2.08 -9.90 -15.80
N ILE A 151 2.98 -9.32 -14.98
CA ILE A 151 4.04 -8.41 -15.47
C ILE A 151 4.94 -9.11 -16.48
N LEU A 152 5.41 -10.32 -16.15
CA LEU A 152 6.27 -11.11 -17.02
C LEU A 152 5.58 -11.48 -18.34
N LYS A 153 4.30 -11.88 -18.30
CA LYS A 153 3.50 -12.18 -19.50
C LYS A 153 3.35 -10.95 -20.40
N GLN A 154 3.00 -9.80 -19.84
CA GLN A 154 2.85 -8.55 -20.60
C GLN A 154 4.15 -8.14 -21.29
N ARG A 155 5.29 -8.27 -20.60
CA ARG A 155 6.62 -8.00 -21.18
C ARG A 155 6.91 -8.94 -22.35
N TRP A 156 6.68 -10.23 -22.17
CA TRP A 156 6.88 -11.23 -23.23
C TRP A 156 6.02 -10.97 -24.47
N GLU A 157 4.74 -10.62 -24.29
CA GLU A 157 3.84 -10.27 -25.39
C GLU A 157 4.28 -8.99 -26.12
N THR A 158 4.79 -8.00 -25.37
CA THR A 158 5.33 -6.75 -25.92
C THR A 158 6.60 -6.99 -26.74
N GLU A 159 7.51 -7.84 -26.26
CA GLU A 159 8.72 -8.21 -27.01
C GLU A 159 8.37 -8.98 -28.30
N LYS A 160 7.42 -9.93 -28.21
CA LYS A 160 6.95 -10.71 -29.37
C LYS A 160 6.30 -9.86 -30.45
N SER A 161 5.60 -8.79 -30.07
CA SER A 161 4.95 -7.87 -31.00
C SER A 161 5.93 -6.87 -31.63
N LYS A 162 7.03 -6.52 -30.95
CA LYS A 162 8.11 -5.68 -31.50
C LYS A 162 9.11 -6.44 -32.38
N GLY A 163 9.20 -7.77 -32.21
CA GLY A 163 10.04 -8.65 -33.03
C GLY A 163 9.39 -9.15 -34.32
N LYS A 164 8.18 -8.69 -34.65
CA LYS A 164 7.50 -8.85 -35.94
C LYS A 164 7.52 -7.54 -36.70
#